data_AF-A0A410UNF5-F1
#
_entry.id   AF-A0A410UNF5-F1
#
_cell.length_a   1.000
_cell.length_b   1.000
_cell.length_c   1.000
_cell.angle_alpha   90.00
_cell.angle_beta   90.00
_cell.angle_gamma   90.00
#
_symmetry.space_group_name_H-M   'P 1'
#
loop_
_entity.id
_entity.type
_entity.pdbx_description
1 polymer ?
#
loop_
_entity_poly.entity_id
_entity_poly.type
_entity_poly.pdbx_seq_one_letter_code
_entity_poly.pdbx_strand_id
1 'polypeptide(L)'
;MARILSCYYLDDPLSDDERRLVEQSLLGPWAKFRTGAVLLIERRVPAVLPLPDATGQFGGTPEQRATRIRSHLRHAGIMDDAGQQVVWVMPQDREWDAVFQFAIRESTGFGPYVVQRWFERDIARQRGSARIVDTQMLLDGLGRD
;
A
#
# COMPACT_ATOMS: atom_id res chain seq x y z
N MET A 1 18.69 -9.09 14.06
CA MET A 1 18.21 -7.69 13.99
C MET A 1 16.69 -7.70 14.04
N ALA A 2 16.09 -6.82 14.83
CA ALA A 2 14.65 -6.63 14.87
C ALA A 2 14.17 -6.18 13.49
N ARG A 3 13.25 -6.93 12.86
CA ARG A 3 12.68 -6.54 11.57
C ARG A 3 11.72 -5.37 11.77
N ILE A 4 11.86 -4.35 10.94
CA ILE A 4 11.01 -3.17 10.92
C ILE A 4 10.12 -3.27 9.69
N LEU A 5 8.83 -3.02 9.85
CA LEU A 5 7.87 -2.98 8.78
C LEU A 5 7.64 -1.54 8.32
N SER A 6 7.98 -1.24 7.07
CA SER A 6 7.72 0.07 6.46
C SER A 6 6.25 0.20 6.09
N CYS A 7 5.63 1.33 6.43
CA CYS A 7 4.24 1.67 6.14
C CYS A 7 4.18 2.93 5.27
N TYR A 8 3.72 2.78 4.04
CA TYR A 8 3.68 3.85 3.05
C TYR A 8 2.28 4.45 2.91
N TYR A 9 2.20 5.78 2.79
CA TYR A 9 0.94 6.51 2.59
C TYR A 9 1.13 7.74 1.70
N LEU A 10 0.07 8.21 1.03
CA LEU A 10 0.07 9.43 0.20
C LEU A 10 -0.47 10.64 0.95
N ASP A 11 -1.74 10.52 1.35
CA ASP A 11 -2.54 11.61 1.86
C ASP A 11 -2.45 11.65 3.38
N ASP A 12 -3.26 10.82 4.04
CA ASP A 12 -3.31 10.72 5.48
C ASP A 12 -2.52 9.51 5.98
N PRO A 13 -1.74 9.66 7.06
CA PRO A 13 -1.14 8.54 7.77
C PRO A 13 -2.21 7.63 8.38
N LEU A 14 -1.79 6.57 9.08
CA LEU A 14 -2.68 5.75 9.88
C LEU A 14 -3.29 6.61 11.00
N SER A 15 -4.61 6.50 11.21
CA SER A 15 -5.21 6.94 12.47
C SER A 15 -4.73 6.05 13.63
N ASP A 16 -4.97 6.48 14.88
CA ASP A 16 -4.60 5.67 16.06
C ASP A 16 -5.23 4.28 16.04
N ASP A 17 -6.49 4.16 15.63
CA ASP A 17 -7.18 2.88 15.54
C ASP A 17 -6.63 2.02 14.38
N GLU A 18 -6.31 2.63 13.24
CA GLU A 18 -5.67 1.95 12.10
C GLU A 18 -4.26 1.45 12.46
N ARG A 19 -3.51 2.25 13.21
CA ARG A 19 -2.18 1.88 13.74
C ARG A 19 -2.28 0.71 14.70
N ARG A 20 -3.20 0.74 15.68
CA ARG A 20 -3.42 -0.39 16.61
C ARG A 20 -3.79 -1.66 15.85
N LEU A 21 -4.64 -1.56 14.83
CA LEU A 21 -5.01 -2.69 13.98
C LEU A 21 -3.78 -3.29 13.27
N VAL A 22 -2.92 -2.44 12.69
CA VAL A 22 -1.68 -2.86 12.01
C VAL A 22 -0.74 -3.54 12.99
N GLU A 23 -0.50 -2.93 14.15
CA GLU A 23 0.42 -3.46 15.16
C GLU A 23 -0.05 -4.83 15.68
N GLN A 24 -1.34 -4.99 15.97
CA GLN A 24 -1.92 -6.26 16.42
C GLN A 24 -1.90 -7.35 15.34
N SER A 25 -2.07 -6.96 14.08
CA SER A 25 -2.21 -7.93 12.99
C SER A 25 -0.88 -8.35 12.38
N LEU A 26 0.13 -7.47 12.40
CA LEU A 26 1.37 -7.63 11.65
C LEU A 26 2.64 -7.66 12.50
N LEU A 27 2.60 -7.21 13.77
CA LEU A 27 3.79 -7.17 14.62
C LEU A 27 3.77 -8.20 15.75
N GLY A 28 4.96 -8.72 16.06
CA GLY A 28 5.18 -9.60 17.19
C GLY A 28 4.85 -11.08 16.94
N PRO A 29 5.09 -11.95 17.93
CA PRO A 29 5.02 -13.40 17.79
C PRO A 29 3.60 -13.94 17.60
N TRP A 30 2.59 -13.16 17.99
CA TRP A 30 1.17 -13.52 17.91
C TRP A 30 0.44 -12.82 16.76
N ALA A 31 1.17 -12.15 15.86
CA ALA A 31 0.61 -11.49 14.70
C ALA A 31 -0.18 -12.48 13.83
N LYS A 32 -1.34 -12.02 13.34
CA LYS A 32 -2.17 -12.78 12.40
C LYS A 32 -1.37 -13.15 11.14
N PHE A 33 -0.56 -12.23 10.64
CA PHE A 33 0.34 -12.47 9.51
C PHE A 33 1.79 -12.50 10.01
N ARG A 34 2.52 -13.57 9.69
CA ARG A 34 3.88 -13.80 10.18
C ARG A 34 4.89 -12.98 9.39
N THR A 35 5.02 -11.70 9.73
CA THR A 35 6.03 -10.81 9.12
C THR A 35 7.40 -10.93 9.82
N GLY A 36 7.40 -11.31 11.10
CA GLY A 36 8.58 -11.28 11.98
C GLY A 36 9.00 -9.87 12.40
N ALA A 37 8.23 -8.84 12.05
CA ALA A 37 8.48 -7.47 12.43
C ALA A 37 8.07 -7.18 13.87
N VAL A 38 8.79 -6.27 14.52
CA VAL A 38 8.53 -5.83 15.90
C VAL A 38 8.28 -4.33 16.01
N LEU A 39 8.48 -3.59 14.92
CA LEU A 39 8.27 -2.14 14.83
C LEU A 39 7.64 -1.78 13.49
N LEU A 40 6.84 -0.70 13.49
CA LEU A 40 6.25 -0.09 12.31
C LEU A 40 6.81 1.32 12.12
N ILE A 41 7.29 1.64 10.92
CA ILE A 41 7.74 2.99 10.55
C ILE A 41 6.86 3.52 9.44
N GLU A 42 6.21 4.66 9.67
CA GLU A 42 5.42 5.35 8.65
C GLU A 42 6.31 6.24 7.77
N ARG A 43 6.15 6.11 6.45
CA ARG A 43 6.91 6.80 5.42
C ARG A 43 5.95 7.46 4.44
N ARG A 44 5.96 8.79 4.38
CA ARG A 44 5.13 9.53 3.42
C ARG A 44 5.71 9.42 2.02
N VAL A 45 4.88 9.05 1.06
CA VAL A 45 5.24 9.10 -0.36
C VAL A 45 4.96 10.51 -0.88
N PRO A 46 5.93 11.17 -1.55
CA PRO A 46 5.72 12.48 -2.13
C PRO A 46 4.54 12.49 -3.11
N ALA A 47 3.58 13.39 -2.89
CA ALA A 47 2.26 13.38 -3.53
C ALA A 47 2.19 14.08 -4.90
N VAL A 48 3.28 14.15 -5.67
CA VAL A 48 3.21 14.72 -7.03
C VAL A 48 2.62 13.67 -7.97
N LEU A 49 1.31 13.49 -7.87
CA LEU A 49 0.57 12.59 -8.73
C LEU A 49 0.32 13.27 -10.09
N PRO A 50 0.52 12.56 -11.21
CA PRO A 50 0.09 13.04 -12.52
C PRO A 50 -1.36 13.53 -12.48
N LEU A 51 -1.60 14.77 -12.93
CA LEU A 51 -2.96 15.26 -13.08
C LEU A 51 -3.64 14.57 -14.27
N PRO A 52 -4.96 14.29 -14.19
CA PRO A 52 -5.72 13.89 -15.36
C PRO A 52 -5.72 15.03 -16.40
N ASP A 53 -5.89 14.66 -17.67
CA ASP A 53 -6.05 15.63 -18.74
C ASP A 53 -7.42 16.34 -18.68
N ALA A 54 -7.67 17.24 -19.62
CA ALA A 54 -8.91 18.02 -19.69
C ALA A 54 -10.19 17.17 -19.80
N THR A 55 -10.08 15.87 -20.13
CA THR A 55 -11.20 14.93 -20.22
C THR A 55 -11.38 14.09 -18.96
N GLY A 56 -10.56 14.31 -17.93
CA GLY A 56 -10.54 13.54 -16.70
C GLY A 56 -9.79 12.21 -16.84
N GLN A 57 -9.08 11.98 -17.95
CA GLN A 57 -8.32 10.75 -18.17
C GLN A 57 -6.86 10.93 -17.78
N PHE A 58 -6.29 9.93 -17.11
CA PHE A 58 -4.86 9.91 -16.87
C PHE A 58 -4.14 9.44 -18.14
N GLY A 59 -3.25 10.27 -18.67
CA GLY A 59 -2.44 9.90 -19.82
C GLY A 59 -1.51 8.71 -19.55
N GLY A 60 -1.36 7.84 -20.56
CA GLY A 60 -0.48 6.67 -20.53
C GLY A 60 -1.13 5.38 -20.02
N THR A 61 -0.44 4.25 -20.14
CA THR A 61 -0.91 2.96 -19.58
C THR A 61 -0.65 2.89 -18.07
N PRO A 62 -1.32 2.00 -17.31
CA PRO A 62 -1.04 1.77 -15.89
C PRO A 62 0.44 1.54 -15.58
N GLU A 63 1.16 0.82 -16.45
CA GLU A 63 2.60 0.52 -16.31
C GLU A 63 3.47 1.78 -16.50
N GLN A 64 3.07 2.65 -17.44
CA GLN A 64 3.74 3.94 -17.63
C GLN A 64 3.53 4.86 -16.42
N ARG A 65 2.33 4.84 -15.84
CA ARG A 65 2.04 5.58 -14.59
C ARG A 65 2.81 5.01 -13.41
N ALA A 66 2.87 3.70 -13.28
CA ALA A 66 3.69 3.02 -12.28
C ALA A 66 5.17 3.40 -12.40
N THR A 67 5.71 3.48 -13.61
CA THR A 67 7.11 3.91 -13.83
C THR A 67 7.38 5.32 -13.29
N ARG A 68 6.42 6.24 -13.46
CA ARG A 68 6.54 7.63 -12.97
C ARG A 68 6.54 7.68 -11.43
N ILE A 69 5.62 6.96 -10.79
CA ILE A 69 5.49 6.98 -9.32
C ILE A 69 6.61 6.21 -8.59
N ARG A 70 7.33 5.31 -9.27
CA ARG A 70 8.50 4.62 -8.69
C ARG A 70 9.57 5.60 -8.22
N SER A 71 9.69 6.77 -8.86
CA SER A 71 10.58 7.82 -8.36
C SER A 71 10.16 8.31 -6.96
N HIS A 72 8.86 8.51 -6.72
CA HIS A 72 8.33 8.91 -5.42
C HIS A 72 8.50 7.83 -4.35
N LEU A 73 8.22 6.56 -4.70
CA LEU A 73 8.47 5.44 -3.78
C LEU A 73 9.95 5.31 -3.41
N ARG A 74 10.87 5.52 -4.38
CA ARG A 74 12.31 5.56 -4.11
C ARG A 74 12.69 6.67 -3.14
N HIS A 75 12.14 7.87 -3.29
CA HIS A 75 12.36 8.97 -2.35
C HIS A 75 11.79 8.67 -0.96
N ALA A 76 10.69 7.91 -0.88
CA ALA A 76 10.14 7.44 0.38
C ALA A 76 10.96 6.30 1.03
N GLY A 77 11.97 5.76 0.32
CA GLY A 77 12.86 4.73 0.83
C GLY A 77 12.47 3.28 0.50
N ILE A 78 11.57 3.04 -0.47
CA ILE A 78 11.10 1.68 -0.79
C ILE A 78 12.22 0.69 -1.16
N MET A 79 13.36 1.20 -1.64
CA MET A 79 14.50 0.37 -2.03
C MET A 79 15.12 -0.36 -0.85
N ASP A 80 14.98 0.16 0.37
CA ASP A 80 15.45 -0.49 1.60
C ASP A 80 14.61 -1.74 1.93
N ASP A 81 13.40 -1.84 1.36
CA ASP A 81 12.45 -2.92 1.58
C ASP A 81 12.49 -3.96 0.44
N ALA A 82 13.53 -3.96 -0.41
CA ALA A 82 13.72 -4.98 -1.44
C ALA A 82 13.75 -6.39 -0.83
N GLY A 83 12.95 -7.30 -1.38
CA GLY A 83 12.78 -8.66 -0.86
C GLY A 83 11.87 -8.75 0.37
N GLN A 84 11.09 -7.71 0.67
CA GLN A 84 10.22 -7.66 1.85
C GLN A 84 8.81 -7.18 1.52
N GLN A 85 7.80 -7.75 2.18
CA GLN A 85 6.46 -7.15 2.21
C GLN A 85 6.46 -5.89 3.06
N VAL A 86 5.65 -4.92 2.65
CA VAL A 86 5.46 -3.62 3.30
C VAL A 86 3.97 -3.38 3.54
N VAL A 87 3.64 -2.36 4.35
CA VAL A 87 2.26 -1.90 4.53
C VAL A 87 1.99 -0.74 3.57
N TRP A 88 0.82 -0.77 2.93
CA TRP A 88 0.31 0.31 2.09
C TRP A 88 -1.00 0.83 2.68
N VAL A 89 -1.09 2.14 2.93
CA VAL A 89 -2.31 2.78 3.39
C VAL A 89 -3.14 3.18 2.18
N MET A 90 -4.31 2.56 2.02
CA MET A 90 -5.17 2.76 0.85
C MET A 90 -5.58 4.23 0.71
N PRO A 91 -5.28 4.89 -0.43
CA PRO A 91 -5.77 6.23 -0.71
C PRO A 91 -7.25 6.22 -1.10
N GLN A 92 -7.88 7.40 -1.09
CA GLN A 92 -9.29 7.53 -1.49
C GLN A 92 -9.49 7.26 -2.98
N ASP A 93 -8.49 7.52 -3.81
CA ASP A 93 -8.54 7.27 -5.25
C ASP A 93 -8.20 5.80 -5.56
N ARG A 94 -9.09 5.12 -6.31
CA ARG A 94 -8.96 3.68 -6.64
C ARG A 94 -7.88 3.42 -7.68
N GLU A 95 -7.71 4.33 -8.63
CA GLU A 95 -6.72 4.19 -9.67
C GLU A 95 -5.33 4.30 -9.07
N TRP A 96 -5.11 5.30 -8.21
CA TRP A 96 -3.83 5.44 -7.52
C TRP A 96 -3.54 4.26 -6.60
N ASP A 97 -4.55 3.75 -5.88
CA ASP A 97 -4.38 2.55 -5.07
C ASP A 97 -3.80 1.37 -5.88
N ALA A 98 -4.38 1.07 -7.04
CA ALA A 98 -3.91 -0.01 -7.91
C ALA A 98 -2.50 0.26 -8.47
N VAL A 99 -2.23 1.49 -8.93
CA VAL A 99 -0.94 1.89 -9.50
C VAL A 99 0.18 1.77 -8.45
N PHE A 100 -0.06 2.20 -7.22
CA PHE A 100 0.92 2.10 -6.13
C PHE A 100 1.16 0.66 -5.68
N GLN A 101 0.11 -0.16 -5.55
CA GLN A 101 0.28 -1.58 -5.22
C GLN A 101 1.14 -2.30 -6.26
N PHE A 102 0.92 -2.03 -7.56
CA PHE A 102 1.74 -2.56 -8.63
C PHE A 102 3.20 -2.08 -8.51
N ALA A 103 3.44 -0.78 -8.35
CA ALA A 103 4.79 -0.23 -8.25
C ALA A 103 5.54 -0.69 -7.00
N ILE A 104 4.85 -0.89 -5.87
CA ILE A 104 5.42 -1.48 -4.66
C ILE A 104 5.87 -2.90 -4.95
N ARG A 105 5.02 -3.74 -5.56
CA ARG A 105 5.37 -5.11 -5.94
C ARG A 105 6.60 -5.16 -6.85
N GLU A 106 6.66 -4.31 -7.86
CA GLU A 106 7.82 -4.22 -8.76
C GLU A 106 9.10 -3.75 -8.03
N SER A 107 8.96 -3.01 -6.93
CA SER A 107 10.10 -2.48 -6.18
C SER A 107 10.59 -3.45 -5.08
N THR A 108 9.68 -4.19 -4.46
CA THR A 108 9.99 -5.07 -3.33
C THR A 108 10.02 -6.56 -3.70
N GLY A 109 9.41 -6.94 -4.81
CA GLY A 109 9.17 -8.33 -5.22
C GLY A 109 7.93 -8.97 -4.60
N PHE A 110 7.18 -8.25 -3.75
CA PHE A 110 6.02 -8.79 -3.03
C PHE A 110 4.82 -7.85 -3.05
N GLY A 111 3.61 -8.41 -3.10
CA GLY A 111 2.37 -7.66 -2.87
C GLY A 111 2.33 -7.07 -1.44
N PRO A 112 1.92 -5.80 -1.26
CA PRO A 112 1.86 -5.19 0.07
C PRO A 112 0.71 -5.73 0.94
N TYR A 113 0.82 -5.56 2.24
CA TYR A 113 -0.32 -5.57 3.14
C TYR A 113 -1.08 -4.24 3.00
N VAL A 114 -2.31 -4.28 2.53
CA VAL A 114 -3.11 -3.06 2.32
C VAL A 114 -3.99 -2.80 3.54
N VAL A 115 -3.86 -1.60 4.13
CA VAL A 115 -4.82 -1.07 5.10
C VAL A 115 -5.98 -0.48 4.32
N GLN A 116 -6.98 -1.32 4.06
CA GLN A 116 -8.20 -0.93 3.36
C GLN A 116 -9.10 -0.16 4.32
N ARG A 117 -9.21 1.15 4.11
CA ARG A 117 -10.06 2.06 4.89
C ARG A 117 -11.20 2.69 4.07
N TRP A 118 -11.17 2.51 2.76
CA TRP A 118 -12.18 3.02 1.83
C TRP A 118 -13.00 1.88 1.25
N PHE A 119 -14.33 2.06 1.25
CA PHE A 119 -15.29 1.06 0.81
C PHE A 119 -16.29 1.69 -0.16
N GLU A 120 -16.68 0.93 -1.18
CA GLU A 120 -17.77 1.31 -2.07
C GLU A 120 -19.10 1.07 -1.34
N ARG A 121 -19.89 2.14 -1.15
CA ARG A 121 -21.25 2.08 -0.63
C ARG A 121 -22.15 2.92 -1.52
N ASP A 122 -23.16 2.28 -2.10
CA ASP A 122 -24.06 2.85 -3.10
C ASP A 122 -23.30 3.45 -4.30
N ILE A 123 -23.16 4.78 -4.32
CA ILE A 123 -22.57 5.59 -5.40
C ILE A 123 -21.32 6.37 -4.96
N ALA A 124 -20.91 6.24 -3.70
CA ALA A 124 -19.79 6.99 -3.14
C ALA A 124 -18.80 6.09 -2.41
N ARG A 125 -17.53 6.51 -2.41
CA ARG A 125 -16.50 5.88 -1.59
C ARG A 125 -16.51 6.49 -0.19
N GLN A 126 -16.74 5.66 0.82
CA GLN A 126 -16.83 6.09 2.21
C GLN A 126 -15.69 5.49 3.04
N ARG A 127 -15.16 6.28 3.97
CA ARG A 127 -14.21 5.77 4.96
C ARG A 127 -14.98 4.93 5.97
N GLY A 128 -14.50 3.72 6.25
CA GLY A 128 -15.11 2.80 7.20
C GLY A 128 -14.08 2.21 8.16
N SER A 129 -14.51 1.24 8.97
CA SER A 129 -13.60 0.48 9.84
C SER A 129 -12.54 -0.22 8.99
N ALA A 130 -11.27 0.13 9.22
CA ALA A 130 -10.19 -0.39 8.40
C ALA A 130 -10.00 -1.90 8.59
N ARG A 131 -9.48 -2.55 7.55
CA ARG A 131 -9.07 -3.96 7.58
C ARG A 131 -7.75 -4.15 6.84
N ILE A 132 -7.01 -5.20 7.19
CA ILE A 132 -5.76 -5.55 6.51
C ILE A 132 -6.03 -6.63 5.48
N VAL A 133 -5.55 -6.39 4.26
CA VAL A 133 -5.62 -7.31 3.12
C VAL A 133 -4.21 -7.75 2.76
N ASP A 134 -3.95 -9.05 2.76
CA ASP A 134 -2.71 -9.63 2.22
C ASP A 134 -2.86 -9.80 0.70
N THR A 135 -2.30 -8.87 -0.07
CA THR A 135 -2.44 -8.88 -1.52
C THR A 135 -1.59 -9.96 -2.18
N GLN A 136 -0.51 -10.41 -1.53
CA GLN A 136 0.29 -11.52 -2.05
C GLN A 136 -0.52 -12.80 -2.06
N MET A 137 -1.23 -13.10 -0.96
CA MET A 137 -2.13 -14.26 -0.89
C MET A 137 -3.20 -14.24 -1.98
N LEU A 138 -3.76 -13.06 -2.29
CA LEU A 138 -4.74 -12.92 -3.37
C LEU A 138 -4.15 -13.21 -4.75
N LEU A 139 -2.94 -12.71 -5.01
CA LEU A 139 -2.23 -12.95 -6.27
C LEU A 139 -1.85 -14.43 -6.43
N ASP A 140 -1.33 -15.05 -5.37
CA ASP A 140 -0.95 -16.46 -5.38
C ASP A 140 -2.17 -17.39 -5.55
N GLY A 141 -3.32 -16.98 -5.01
CA GLY A 141 -4.59 -17.69 -5.19
C GLY A 141 -5.16 -17.61 -6.61
N LEU A 142 -4.87 -16.53 -7.35
CA LEU A 142 -5.30 -16.33 -8.74
C LEU A 142 -4.36 -16.98 -9.77
N GLY A 143 -3.12 -17.32 -9.40
CA GLY A 143 -2.15 -18.00 -10.26
C GLY A 143 -2.21 -19.52 -10.24
N ARG A 144 -3.22 -20.10 -9.56
CA ARG A 144 -3.51 -21.53 -9.51
C ARG A 144 -4.82 -21.81 -10.27
N ASP A 145 -4.79 -21.65 -11.58
CA ASP A 145 -5.72 -22.27 -12.55
C ASP A 145 -4.92 -22.73 -13.77
#